data_AF-A0A510K5A0-F1
#
_entry.id   AF-A0A510K5A0-F1
#
_cell.length_a   1.000
_cell.length_b   1.000
_cell.length_c   1.000
_cell.angle_alpha   90.00
_cell.angle_beta   90.00
_cell.angle_gamma   90.00
#
_symmetry.space_group_name_H-M   'P 1'
#
loop_
_entity.id
_entity.type
_entity.pdbx_description
1 polymer ?
#
loop_
_entity_poly.entity_id
_entity_poly.type
_entity_poly.pdbx_seq_one_letter_code
_entity_poly.pdbx_strand_id
1 'polypeptide(L)'
;MKELIELFFVFAKIGLFTFGGGYAMLPMLQKEIVERHKWAKEDEIMDYFAIGQVTPGIIAVNTSTFVGYKTKGIIGGIVATAGMVFPSLIIITVIAAFLKNFASYKPVQYAFNGVRACVCVLIFEAVRKMAKKSVVDKFCLVIFIAVIVLSITNWISPALIVVLAGISGILIKNFVKRGDK
;
A
#
# COMPACT_ATOMS: atom_id res chain seq x y z
N MET A 1 -1.53 0.08 29.29
CA MET A 1 -1.28 -1.29 28.77
C MET A 1 -2.53 -1.96 28.23
N LYS A 2 -3.65 -2.04 28.98
CA LYS A 2 -4.89 -2.67 28.49
C LYS A 2 -5.37 -2.13 27.13
N GLU A 3 -5.45 -0.80 27.00
CA GLU A 3 -5.84 -0.18 25.72
C GLU A 3 -4.89 -0.47 24.55
N LEU A 4 -3.58 -0.65 24.79
CA LEU A 4 -2.64 -1.02 23.71
C LEU A 4 -2.89 -2.44 23.22
N ILE A 5 -3.19 -3.36 24.14
CA ILE A 5 -3.53 -4.74 23.82
C ILE A 5 -4.85 -4.78 23.03
N GLU A 6 -5.85 -4.01 23.45
CA GLU A 6 -7.10 -3.87 22.70
C GLU A 6 -6.87 -3.30 21.31
N LEU A 7 -6.06 -2.25 21.19
CA LEU A 7 -5.70 -1.64 19.91
C LEU A 7 -5.06 -2.68 18.97
N PHE A 8 -4.12 -3.47 19.48
CA PHE A 8 -3.50 -4.56 18.72
C PHE A 8 -4.54 -5.56 18.21
N PHE A 9 -5.42 -6.07 19.08
CA PHE A 9 -6.39 -7.08 18.69
C PHE A 9 -7.50 -6.56 17.77
N VAL A 10 -7.94 -5.31 17.96
CA VAL A 10 -8.89 -4.66 17.05
C VAL A 10 -8.29 -4.54 15.67
N PHE A 11 -7.06 -4.03 15.55
CA PHE A 11 -6.42 -3.91 14.24
C PHE A 11 -6.01 -5.27 13.66
N ALA A 12 -5.66 -6.26 14.47
CA ALA A 12 -5.47 -7.64 14.00
C ALA A 12 -6.77 -8.24 13.44
N LYS A 13 -7.91 -7.98 14.08
CA LYS A 13 -9.22 -8.38 13.55
C LYS A 13 -9.50 -7.68 12.22
N ILE A 14 -9.31 -6.36 12.14
CA ILE A 14 -9.50 -5.60 10.90
C ILE A 14 -8.58 -6.13 9.79
N GLY A 15 -7.30 -6.39 10.11
CA GLY A 15 -6.33 -6.95 9.17
C GLY A 15 -6.72 -8.33 8.63
N LEU A 16 -7.36 -9.16 9.45
CA LEU A 16 -7.81 -10.50 9.07
C LEU A 16 -9.04 -10.49 8.14
N PHE A 17 -9.86 -9.43 8.20
CA PHE A 17 -11.13 -9.34 7.46
C PHE A 17 -11.18 -8.23 6.40
N THR A 18 -10.06 -7.53 6.14
CA THR A 18 -9.98 -6.53 5.07
C THR A 18 -9.77 -7.21 3.72
N PHE A 19 -10.85 -7.76 3.15
CA PHE A 19 -10.89 -8.31 1.79
C PHE A 19 -11.54 -7.31 0.84
N GLY A 20 -10.85 -6.89 -0.23
CA GLY A 20 -11.39 -5.95 -1.23
C GLY A 20 -10.76 -4.55 -1.24
N GLY A 21 -9.62 -4.35 -0.55
CA GLY A 21 -8.86 -3.10 -0.57
C GLY A 21 -9.23 -2.13 0.54
N GLY A 22 -8.65 -0.94 0.54
CA GLY A 22 -8.79 0.04 1.63
C GLY A 22 -10.25 0.40 1.95
N TYR A 23 -11.14 0.50 0.96
CA TYR A 23 -12.53 0.87 1.20
C TYR A 23 -13.34 -0.20 1.94
N ALA A 24 -12.99 -1.48 1.80
CA ALA A 24 -13.66 -2.57 2.51
C ALA A 24 -13.42 -2.51 4.02
N MET A 25 -12.39 -1.79 4.47
CA MET A 25 -12.08 -1.63 5.89
C MET A 25 -12.94 -0.56 6.58
N LEU A 26 -13.52 0.39 5.82
CA LEU A 26 -14.21 1.56 6.40
C LEU A 26 -15.38 1.16 7.32
N PRO A 27 -16.27 0.22 6.96
CA PRO A 27 -17.34 -0.20 7.87
C PRO A 27 -16.80 -0.85 9.16
N MET A 28 -15.68 -1.58 9.06
CA MET A 28 -15.04 -2.17 10.24
C MET A 28 -14.40 -1.10 11.13
N LEU A 29 -13.79 -0.08 10.53
CA LEU A 29 -13.24 1.07 11.27
C LEU A 29 -14.35 1.84 11.99
N GLN A 30 -15.46 2.15 11.31
CA GLN A 30 -16.60 2.82 11.93
C GLN A 30 -17.13 2.01 13.11
N LYS A 31 -17.41 0.71 12.90
CA LYS A 31 -17.95 -0.16 13.94
C LYS A 31 -17.01 -0.33 15.15
N GLU A 32 -15.73 -0.64 14.91
CA GLU A 32 -14.81 -0.93 16.02
C GLU A 32 -14.27 0.36 16.64
N ILE A 33 -13.84 1.35 15.84
CA ILE A 33 -13.15 2.54 16.34
C ILE A 33 -14.12 3.63 16.80
N VAL A 34 -15.23 3.85 16.08
CA VAL A 34 -16.18 4.94 16.39
C VAL A 34 -17.27 4.45 17.33
N GLU A 35 -17.98 3.38 16.98
CA GLU A 35 -19.15 2.93 17.75
C GLU A 35 -18.76 2.21 19.05
N ARG A 36 -17.86 1.21 18.94
CA ARG A 36 -17.53 0.31 20.04
C ARG A 36 -16.51 0.89 21.01
N HIS A 37 -15.35 1.32 20.50
CA HIS A 37 -14.24 1.78 21.34
C HIS A 37 -14.18 3.31 21.50
N LYS A 38 -14.89 4.08 20.66
CA LYS A 38 -14.96 5.55 20.70
C LYS A 38 -13.60 6.24 20.72
N TRP A 39 -12.61 5.66 20.05
CA TRP A 39 -11.24 6.20 19.96
C TRP A 39 -11.11 7.36 18.97
N ALA A 40 -12.03 7.46 18.01
CA ALA A 40 -12.10 8.53 17.03
C ALA A 40 -13.56 8.81 16.66
N LYS A 41 -13.84 10.01 16.16
CA LYS A 41 -15.13 10.37 15.55
C LYS A 41 -15.21 9.86 14.11
N GLU A 42 -16.42 9.81 13.56
CA GLU A 42 -16.63 9.41 12.16
C GLU A 42 -15.88 10.32 11.18
N ASP A 43 -15.95 11.64 11.41
CA ASP A 43 -15.22 12.64 10.62
C ASP A 43 -13.70 12.42 10.67
N GLU A 44 -13.17 12.08 11.86
CA GLU A 44 -11.74 11.80 12.05
C GLU A 44 -11.32 10.52 11.30
N ILE A 45 -12.15 9.49 11.25
CA ILE A 45 -11.88 8.28 10.45
C ILE A 45 -11.79 8.62 8.96
N MET A 46 -12.70 9.46 8.46
CA MET A 46 -12.68 9.89 7.07
C MET A 46 -11.43 10.71 6.75
N ASP A 47 -11.02 11.61 7.65
CA ASP A 47 -9.78 12.38 7.52
C ASP A 47 -8.54 11.46 7.51
N TYR A 48 -8.44 10.51 8.45
CA TYR A 48 -7.33 9.56 8.49
C TYR A 48 -7.28 8.64 7.27
N PHE A 49 -8.44 8.30 6.72
CA PHE A 49 -8.53 7.54 5.49
C PHE A 49 -8.02 8.38 4.31
N ALA A 50 -8.48 9.63 4.16
CA ALA A 50 -8.04 10.55 3.12
C ALA A 50 -6.53 10.81 3.19
N ILE A 51 -5.99 11.07 4.39
CA ILE A 51 -4.55 11.23 4.62
C ILE A 51 -3.82 9.92 4.28
N GLY A 52 -4.38 8.78 4.66
CA GLY A 52 -3.83 7.46 4.35
C GLY A 52 -3.74 7.17 2.85
N GLN A 53 -4.65 7.74 2.03
CA GLN A 53 -4.63 7.63 0.57
C GLN A 53 -3.57 8.49 -0.11
N VAL A 54 -3.30 9.69 0.43
CA VAL A 54 -2.26 10.58 -0.14
C VAL A 54 -0.87 10.24 0.39
N THR A 55 -0.79 9.54 1.52
CA THR A 55 0.48 9.07 2.09
C THR A 55 0.97 7.84 1.31
N PRO A 56 2.24 7.80 0.89
CA PRO A 56 2.81 6.61 0.26
C PRO A 56 2.63 5.37 1.15
N GLY A 57 2.22 4.25 0.56
CA GLY A 57 2.08 2.97 1.27
C GLY A 57 0.68 2.36 1.17
N ILE A 58 0.41 1.42 2.05
CA ILE A 58 -0.87 0.70 2.10
C ILE A 58 -1.84 1.52 2.95
N ILE A 59 -2.93 1.98 2.34
CA ILE A 59 -3.96 2.83 2.99
C ILE A 59 -4.34 2.26 4.35
N ALA A 60 -4.57 0.95 4.42
CA ALA A 60 -5.01 0.28 5.63
C ALA A 60 -3.99 0.34 6.79
N VAL A 61 -2.70 0.29 6.47
CA VAL A 61 -1.58 0.44 7.42
C VAL A 61 -1.40 1.90 7.84
N ASN A 62 -1.56 2.83 6.90
CA ASN A 62 -1.45 4.25 7.21
C ASN A 62 -2.60 4.69 8.13
N THR A 63 -3.84 4.32 7.80
CA THR A 63 -5.01 4.62 8.64
C THR A 63 -4.93 3.95 10.01
N SER A 64 -4.44 2.71 10.12
CA SER A 64 -4.20 2.09 11.44
C SER A 64 -3.16 2.86 12.26
N THR A 65 -2.10 3.33 11.61
CA THR A 65 -1.05 4.15 12.26
C THR A 65 -1.64 5.44 12.82
N PHE A 66 -2.44 6.17 12.02
CA PHE A 66 -3.02 7.45 12.44
C PHE A 66 -4.03 7.29 13.57
N VAL A 67 -4.92 6.29 13.47
CA VAL A 67 -5.87 5.97 14.55
C VAL A 67 -5.11 5.60 15.83
N GLY A 68 -4.13 4.70 15.75
CA GLY A 68 -3.33 4.33 16.92
C GLY A 68 -2.55 5.50 17.52
N TYR A 69 -2.00 6.36 16.66
CA TYR A 69 -1.31 7.58 17.08
C TYR A 69 -2.23 8.54 17.83
N LYS A 70 -3.46 8.71 17.36
CA LYS A 70 -4.48 9.50 18.05
C LYS A 70 -4.83 8.91 19.42
N THR A 71 -4.95 7.58 19.52
CA THR A 71 -5.37 6.92 20.76
C THR A 71 -4.29 6.92 21.85
N LYS A 72 -3.02 6.61 21.51
CA LYS A 72 -1.92 6.45 22.49
C LYS A 72 -0.57 7.01 22.02
N GLY A 73 -0.57 8.02 21.15
CA GLY A 73 0.66 8.62 20.61
C GLY A 73 1.50 7.60 19.83
N ILE A 74 2.81 7.83 19.77
CA ILE A 74 3.74 7.01 18.96
C ILE A 74 3.59 5.51 19.21
N ILE A 75 3.50 5.10 20.49
CA ILE A 75 3.37 3.69 20.86
C ILE A 75 2.05 3.11 20.34
N GLY A 76 0.96 3.87 20.43
CA GLY A 76 -0.32 3.47 19.86
C GLY A 76 -0.26 3.26 18.34
N GLY A 77 0.41 4.17 17.63
CA GLY A 77 0.62 4.04 16.18
C GLY A 77 1.38 2.77 15.82
N ILE A 78 2.47 2.48 16.54
CA ILE A 78 3.27 1.25 16.34
C ILE A 78 2.41 0.01 16.61
N VAL A 79 1.67 -0.03 17.71
CA VAL A 79 0.90 -1.21 18.13
C VAL A 79 -0.31 -1.46 17.22
N ALA A 80 -1.01 -0.41 16.80
CA ALA A 80 -2.10 -0.52 15.83
C ALA A 80 -1.60 -1.09 14.50
N THR A 81 -0.47 -0.57 14.01
CA THR A 81 0.13 -1.02 12.76
C THR A 81 0.67 -2.43 12.84
N ALA A 82 1.32 -2.78 13.95
CA ALA A 82 1.73 -4.15 14.22
C ALA A 82 0.51 -5.09 14.21
N GLY A 83 -0.56 -4.72 14.92
CA GLY A 83 -1.82 -5.46 14.91
C GLY A 83 -2.36 -5.67 13.51
N MET A 84 -2.39 -4.61 12.70
CA MET A 84 -2.91 -4.65 11.32
C MET A 84 -2.16 -5.64 10.42
N VAL A 85 -0.82 -5.69 10.50
CA VAL A 85 0.00 -6.55 9.62
C VAL A 85 0.23 -7.96 10.18
N PHE A 86 0.11 -8.13 11.50
CA PHE A 86 0.45 -9.37 12.20
C PHE A 86 -0.31 -10.60 11.68
N PRO A 87 -1.64 -10.58 11.46
CA PRO A 87 -2.36 -11.74 10.93
C PRO A 87 -1.79 -12.23 9.60
N SER A 88 -1.55 -11.30 8.66
CA SER A 88 -1.02 -11.61 7.33
C SER A 88 0.38 -12.20 7.41
N LEU A 89 1.23 -11.68 8.30
CA LEU A 89 2.57 -12.24 8.54
C LEU A 89 2.49 -13.68 9.04
N ILE A 90 1.68 -13.95 10.06
CA ILE A 90 1.52 -15.30 10.62
C ILE A 90 1.00 -16.26 9.55
N ILE A 91 -0.07 -15.89 8.83
CA ILE A 91 -0.68 -16.73 7.81
C ILE A 91 0.32 -17.08 6.70
N ILE A 92 1.04 -16.09 6.17
CA ILE A 92 2.03 -16.31 5.10
C ILE A 92 3.19 -17.17 5.60
N THR A 93 3.71 -16.90 6.82
CA THR A 93 4.80 -17.70 7.40
C THR A 93 4.39 -19.15 7.59
N VAL A 94 3.19 -19.41 8.11
CA VAL A 94 2.65 -20.77 8.27
C VAL A 94 2.54 -21.46 6.91
N ILE A 95 1.89 -20.83 5.95
CA ILE A 95 1.74 -21.38 4.59
C ILE A 95 3.12 -21.69 3.98
N ALA A 96 4.08 -20.78 4.07
CA ALA A 96 5.42 -20.96 3.55
C ALA A 96 6.16 -22.12 4.25
N ALA A 97 6.02 -22.27 5.56
CA ALA A 97 6.64 -23.35 6.32
C ALA A 97 6.08 -24.73 5.88
N PHE A 98 4.77 -24.84 5.68
CA PHE A 98 4.16 -26.06 5.18
C PHE A 98 4.56 -26.37 3.73
N LEU A 99 4.55 -25.35 2.86
CA LEU A 99 4.87 -25.51 1.44
C LEU A 99 6.31 -25.93 1.20
N LYS A 100 7.26 -25.58 2.07
CA LYS A 100 8.66 -26.02 1.95
C LYS A 100 8.80 -27.55 1.90
N ASN A 101 7.93 -28.29 2.56
CA ASN A 101 7.96 -29.77 2.55
C ASN A 101 7.67 -30.36 1.17
N PHE A 102 6.93 -29.64 0.32
CA PHE A 102 6.49 -30.13 -0.99
C PHE A 102 6.93 -29.21 -2.16
N ALA A 103 7.73 -28.18 -1.89
CA ALA A 103 8.20 -27.25 -2.92
C ALA A 103 9.12 -27.91 -3.97
N SER A 104 9.71 -29.06 -3.65
CA SER A 104 10.55 -29.84 -4.57
C SER A 104 9.76 -30.64 -5.61
N TYR A 105 8.45 -30.86 -5.41
CA TYR A 105 7.64 -31.64 -6.34
C TYR A 105 7.39 -30.87 -7.64
N LYS A 106 7.62 -31.51 -8.78
CA LYS A 106 7.45 -30.91 -10.12
C LYS A 106 6.06 -30.25 -10.33
N PRO A 107 4.92 -30.88 -9.96
CA PRO A 107 3.61 -30.24 -10.10
C PRO A 107 3.49 -28.92 -9.33
N VAL A 108 4.08 -28.84 -8.13
CA VAL A 108 4.06 -27.64 -7.29
C VAL A 108 4.88 -26.53 -7.95
N GLN A 109 6.06 -26.85 -8.49
CA GLN A 109 6.88 -25.88 -9.23
C GLN A 109 6.16 -25.35 -10.48
N TYR A 110 5.49 -26.21 -11.25
CA TYR A 110 4.70 -25.77 -12.39
C TYR A 110 3.52 -24.88 -11.98
N ALA A 111 2.83 -25.20 -10.89
CA ALA A 111 1.78 -24.35 -10.33
C ALA A 111 2.33 -22.97 -9.95
N PHE A 112 3.46 -22.89 -9.24
CA PHE A 112 4.11 -21.63 -8.91
C PHE A 112 4.55 -20.84 -10.15
N ASN A 113 5.02 -21.51 -11.21
CA ASN A 113 5.32 -20.84 -12.49
C ASN A 113 4.07 -20.20 -13.08
N GLY A 114 2.94 -20.91 -13.06
CA GLY A 114 1.64 -20.36 -13.47
C GLY A 114 1.24 -19.15 -12.65
N VAL A 115 1.32 -19.24 -11.32
CA VAL A 115 1.02 -18.11 -10.41
C VAL A 115 1.92 -16.92 -10.71
N ARG A 116 3.23 -17.13 -10.92
CA ARG A 116 4.16 -16.04 -11.28
C ARG A 116 3.75 -15.34 -12.58
N ALA A 117 3.38 -16.11 -13.61
CA ALA A 117 2.89 -15.54 -14.86
C ALA A 117 1.61 -14.72 -14.66
N CYS A 118 0.65 -15.23 -13.87
CA CYS A 118 -0.57 -14.49 -13.53
C CYS A 118 -0.26 -13.18 -12.80
N VAL A 119 0.66 -13.20 -11.82
CA VAL A 119 1.08 -12.00 -11.08
C VAL A 119 1.70 -10.96 -12.01
N CYS A 120 2.54 -11.37 -12.97
CA CYS A 120 3.09 -10.46 -13.98
C CYS A 120 1.98 -9.77 -14.79
N VAL A 121 0.97 -10.51 -15.23
CA VAL A 121 -0.18 -9.96 -15.97
C VAL A 121 -1.02 -9.02 -15.12
N LEU A 122 -1.27 -9.37 -13.84
CA LEU A 122 -2.02 -8.52 -12.91
C LEU A 122 -1.31 -7.18 -12.67
N ILE A 123 0.01 -7.21 -12.46
CA ILE A 123 0.83 -6.01 -12.31
C ILE A 123 0.80 -5.19 -13.61
N PHE A 124 0.96 -5.84 -14.76
CA PHE A 124 0.90 -5.17 -16.06
C PHE A 124 -0.44 -4.48 -16.29
N GLU A 125 -1.57 -5.14 -16.01
CA GLU A 125 -2.90 -4.54 -16.15
C GLU A 125 -3.11 -3.37 -15.17
N ALA A 126 -2.61 -3.48 -13.93
CA ALA A 126 -2.63 -2.36 -12.99
C ALA A 126 -1.84 -1.16 -13.52
N VAL A 127 -0.62 -1.38 -14.02
CA VAL A 127 0.23 -0.35 -14.62
C VAL A 127 -0.43 0.25 -15.86
N ARG A 128 -0.99 -0.58 -16.75
CA ARG A 128 -1.71 -0.13 -17.96
C ARG A 128 -2.88 0.78 -17.61
N LYS A 129 -3.67 0.41 -16.59
CA LYS A 129 -4.80 1.20 -16.11
C LYS A 129 -4.35 2.55 -15.52
N MET A 130 -3.24 2.55 -14.79
CA MET A 130 -2.63 3.78 -14.26
C MET A 130 -2.06 4.67 -15.37
N ALA A 131 -1.35 4.08 -16.35
CA ALA A 131 -0.71 4.79 -17.45
C ALA A 131 -1.71 5.64 -18.26
N LYS A 132 -2.92 5.11 -18.53
CA LYS A 132 -3.99 5.85 -19.21
C LYS A 132 -4.40 7.14 -18.50
N LYS A 133 -4.28 7.19 -17.17
CA LYS A 133 -4.59 8.40 -16.37
C LYS A 133 -3.38 9.28 -16.12
N SER A 134 -2.18 8.69 -16.06
CA SER A 134 -0.95 9.40 -15.69
C SER A 134 -0.18 9.98 -16.89
N VAL A 135 -0.29 9.39 -18.08
CA VAL A 135 0.39 9.86 -19.29
C VAL A 135 -0.58 10.67 -20.13
N VAL A 136 -0.67 11.96 -19.83
CA VAL A 136 -1.65 12.88 -20.45
C VAL A 136 -1.05 13.73 -21.58
N ASP A 137 0.26 13.95 -21.55
CA ASP A 137 0.97 14.83 -22.47
C ASP A 137 2.28 14.22 -23.00
N LYS A 138 2.87 14.87 -24.00
CA LYS A 138 4.10 14.40 -24.65
C LYS A 138 5.29 14.38 -23.69
N PHE A 139 5.38 15.29 -22.71
CA PHE A 139 6.48 15.27 -21.74
C PHE A 139 6.33 14.11 -20.75
N CYS A 140 5.12 13.82 -20.26
CA CYS A 140 4.87 12.63 -19.46
C CYS A 140 5.23 11.34 -20.23
N LEU A 141 4.95 11.28 -21.53
CA LEU A 141 5.32 10.12 -22.37
C LEU A 141 6.84 9.97 -22.49
N VAL A 142 7.59 11.07 -22.63
CA VAL A 142 9.07 11.06 -22.65
C VAL A 142 9.63 10.58 -21.31
N ILE A 143 9.14 11.11 -20.19
CA ILE A 143 9.56 10.67 -18.85
C ILE A 143 9.26 9.18 -18.66
N PHE A 144 8.08 8.72 -19.08
CA PHE A 144 7.69 7.32 -18.99
C PHE A 144 8.64 6.38 -19.75
N ILE A 145 8.97 6.71 -21.00
CA ILE A 145 9.93 5.93 -21.81
C ILE A 145 11.32 5.97 -21.17
N ALA A 146 11.79 7.14 -20.74
CA ALA A 146 13.09 7.29 -20.09
C ALA A 146 13.21 6.44 -18.82
N VAL A 147 12.17 6.44 -17.96
CA VAL A 147 12.12 5.62 -16.76
C VAL A 147 12.12 4.12 -17.10
N ILE A 148 11.39 3.68 -18.13
CA ILE A 148 11.43 2.27 -18.58
C ILE A 148 12.83 1.88 -19.00
N VAL A 149 13.48 2.67 -19.85
CA VAL A 149 14.83 2.37 -20.35
C VAL A 149 15.83 2.31 -19.20
N LEU A 150 15.81 3.30 -18.30
CA LEU A 150 16.68 3.33 -17.12
C LEU A 150 16.41 2.18 -16.13
N SER A 151 15.16 1.71 -16.04
CA SER A 151 14.81 0.57 -15.18
C SER A 151 15.34 -0.74 -15.74
N ILE A 152 15.32 -0.93 -17.06
CA ILE A 152 15.84 -2.13 -17.72
C ILE A 152 17.36 -2.23 -17.61
N THR A 153 18.07 -1.10 -17.68
CA THR A 153 19.53 -1.13 -17.60
C THR A 153 20.03 -1.50 -16.20
N ASN A 154 19.21 -1.37 -15.14
CA ASN A 154 19.59 -1.72 -13.75
C ASN A 154 20.78 -0.92 -13.19
N TRP A 155 21.19 0.17 -13.85
CA TRP A 155 22.34 0.98 -13.43
C TRP A 155 22.05 1.91 -12.25
N ILE A 156 20.77 2.16 -11.97
CA ILE A 156 20.35 3.14 -10.96
C ILE A 156 19.31 2.49 -10.05
N SER A 157 19.39 2.78 -8.75
CA SER A 157 18.37 2.39 -7.78
C SER A 157 16.98 2.87 -8.22
N PRO A 158 15.94 2.02 -8.20
CA PRO A 158 14.56 2.43 -8.50
C PRO A 158 14.09 3.63 -7.67
N ALA A 159 14.55 3.74 -6.41
CA ALA A 159 14.24 4.88 -5.56
C ALA A 159 14.78 6.21 -6.13
N LEU A 160 16.01 6.20 -6.66
CA LEU A 160 16.59 7.38 -7.31
C LEU A 160 15.85 7.74 -8.60
N ILE A 161 15.47 6.74 -9.40
CA ILE A 161 14.69 6.95 -10.63
C ILE A 161 13.37 7.66 -10.32
N VAL A 162 12.66 7.24 -9.26
CA VAL A 162 11.40 7.87 -8.83
C VAL A 162 11.60 9.32 -8.39
N VAL A 163 12.65 9.61 -7.60
CA VAL A 163 12.95 10.97 -7.15
C VAL A 163 13.30 11.88 -8.33
N LEU A 164 14.17 11.41 -9.24
CA LEU A 164 14.56 12.16 -10.43
C LEU A 164 13.38 12.43 -11.36
N ALA A 165 12.53 11.41 -11.61
CA ALA A 165 11.32 11.59 -12.42
C ALA A 165 10.36 12.62 -11.80
N GLY A 166 10.20 12.60 -10.47
CA GLY A 166 9.40 13.59 -9.74
C GLY A 166 9.94 15.01 -9.88
N ILE A 167 11.26 15.20 -9.71
CA ILE A 167 11.92 16.50 -9.88
C ILE A 167 11.79 16.98 -11.33
N SER A 168 12.08 16.13 -12.32
CA SER A 168 11.93 16.46 -13.74
C SER A 168 10.50 16.86 -14.08
N GLY A 169 9.49 16.17 -13.54
CA GLY A 169 8.08 16.53 -13.71
C GLY A 169 7.73 17.91 -13.15
N ILE A 170 8.24 18.26 -11.96
CA ILE A 170 8.02 19.58 -11.35
C ILE A 170 8.69 20.69 -12.18
N LEU A 171 9.93 20.47 -12.60
CA LEU A 171 10.69 21.43 -13.42
C LEU A 171 9.98 21.70 -14.74
N ILE A 172 9.61 20.65 -15.49
CA ILE A 172 8.92 20.79 -16.79
C ILE A 172 7.60 21.53 -16.62
N LYS A 173 6.81 21.19 -15.60
CA LYS A 173 5.55 21.90 -15.30
C LYS A 173 5.78 23.40 -15.05
N ASN A 174 6.84 23.75 -14.33
CA ASN A 174 7.19 25.15 -14.06
C ASN A 174 7.68 25.90 -15.31
N PHE A 175 8.36 25.24 -16.25
CA PHE A 175 8.79 25.84 -17.52
C PHE A 175 7.62 26.05 -18.49
N VAL A 176 6.72 25.07 -18.62
CA VAL A 176 5.54 25.18 -19.50
C VAL A 176 4.58 26.28 -19.01
N LYS A 177 4.34 26.37 -17.70
CA LYS A 177 3.47 27.41 -17.10
C LYS A 177 4.03 28.84 -17.22
N ARG A 178 5.31 28.98 -17.60
CA ARG A 178 6.01 30.26 -17.76
C ARG A 178 6.05 30.74 -19.21
N GLY A 179 5.74 29.86 -20.18
CA GLY A 179 5.66 30.19 -21.61
C GLY A 179 4.25 30.54 -22.11
N ASP A 180 3.21 30.30 -21.29
CA ASP A 180 1.81 30.69 -21.53
C ASP A 180 1.44 32.06 -20.88
N LYS A 181 2.44 32.88 -20.54
CA LYS A 181 2.28 34.28 -20.13
C LYS A 181 3.02 35.16 -21.12
#